data_AF-A0A946UWM8-F1
#
_entry.id   AF-A0A946UWM8-F1
#
_cell.length_a   1.000
_cell.length_b   1.000
_cell.length_c   1.000
_cell.angle_alpha   90.00
_cell.angle_beta   90.00
_cell.angle_gamma   90.00
#
_symmetry.space_group_name_H-M   'P 1'
#
loop_
_entity.id
_entity.type
_entity.pdbx_description
1 polymer ?
#
loop_
_entity_poly.entity_id
_entity_poly.type
_entity_poly.pdbx_seq_one_letter_code
_entity_poly.pdbx_strand_id
1 'polypeptide(L)'
;LGIIIKIETKKGFRNLPRLLLTAMRSYPVAVMIARGDLAVEAGWERLAELQEEILWLCEAAQIPVIWATQVLERTAKTGQPSRAEISDAALSQRADCVMLNKGPHIIRAIKMLNNILRRMQGHQFKKTPRMRRLRFAAK
;
A
#
# COMPACT_ATOMS: atom_id res chain seq x y z
N LEU A 1 -8.45 -18.21 12.43
CA LEU A 1 -7.24 -17.45 11.99
C LEU A 1 -7.55 -16.82 10.64
N GLY A 2 -7.00 -15.64 10.34
CA GLY A 2 -7.18 -14.99 9.02
C GLY A 2 -6.10 -15.35 8.00
N ILE A 3 -6.41 -15.19 6.71
CA ILE A 3 -5.49 -15.45 5.60
C ILE A 3 -5.13 -14.13 4.92
N ILE A 4 -3.83 -13.86 4.76
CA ILE A 4 -3.34 -12.75 3.93
C ILE A 4 -2.69 -13.34 2.69
N ILE A 5 -3.29 -13.11 1.52
CA ILE A 5 -2.73 -13.55 0.24
C ILE A 5 -1.67 -12.54 -0.18
N LYS A 6 -0.41 -12.95 -0.12
CA LYS A 6 0.71 -12.11 -0.51
C LYS A 6 0.96 -12.25 -2.02
N ILE A 7 0.74 -11.18 -2.78
CA ILE A 7 0.93 -11.15 -4.24
C ILE A 7 2.31 -10.59 -4.57
N GLU A 8 3.21 -11.48 -4.98
CA GLU A 8 4.63 -11.20 -5.23
C GLU A 8 5.15 -11.76 -6.56
N THR A 9 4.32 -12.46 -7.35
CA THR A 9 4.72 -13.07 -8.63
C THR A 9 3.68 -12.85 -9.73
N LYS A 10 4.09 -12.84 -11.00
CA LYS A 10 3.21 -12.91 -12.19
C LYS A 10 2.17 -14.02 -12.09
N LYS A 11 2.55 -15.19 -11.56
CA LYS A 11 1.62 -16.31 -11.43
C LYS A 11 0.55 -15.99 -10.38
N GLY A 12 0.94 -15.43 -9.24
CA GLY A 12 0.02 -14.98 -8.20
C GLY A 12 -0.93 -13.91 -8.72
N PHE A 13 -0.39 -12.89 -9.40
CA PHE A 13 -1.18 -11.82 -10.02
C PHE A 13 -2.18 -12.35 -11.05
N ARG A 14 -1.73 -13.14 -12.03
CA ARG A 14 -2.62 -13.72 -13.08
C ARG A 14 -3.74 -14.59 -12.53
N ASN A 15 -3.52 -15.21 -11.37
CA ASN A 15 -4.51 -16.07 -10.71
C ASN A 15 -5.26 -15.37 -9.58
N LEU A 16 -5.05 -14.06 -9.37
CA LEU A 16 -5.62 -13.32 -8.24
C LEU A 16 -7.15 -13.47 -8.14
N PRO A 17 -7.94 -13.36 -9.23
CA PRO A 17 -9.40 -13.57 -9.13
C PRO A 17 -9.78 -14.95 -8.56
N ARG A 18 -9.09 -16.01 -9.00
CA ARG A 18 -9.35 -17.39 -8.54
C ARG A 18 -8.88 -17.59 -7.09
N LEU A 19 -7.74 -17.01 -6.73
CA LEU A 19 -7.23 -17.03 -5.36
C LEU A 19 -8.20 -16.33 -4.40
N LEU A 20 -8.71 -15.16 -4.77
CA LEU A 20 -9.73 -14.42 -4.02
C LEU A 20 -10.99 -15.27 -3.82
N LEU A 21 -11.59 -15.78 -4.89
CA LEU A 21 -12.80 -16.61 -4.80
C LEU A 21 -12.62 -17.86 -3.93
N THR A 22 -11.42 -18.45 -3.95
CA THR A 22 -11.10 -19.61 -3.11
C THR A 22 -10.96 -19.20 -1.64
N ALA A 23 -10.21 -18.14 -1.37
CA ALA A 23 -9.95 -17.68 -0.01
C ALA A 23 -11.19 -17.06 0.66
N MET A 24 -12.11 -16.47 -0.11
CA MET A 24 -13.39 -15.94 0.38
C MET A 24 -14.32 -17.02 0.96
N ARG A 25 -14.03 -18.30 0.72
CA ARG A 25 -14.73 -19.42 1.39
C ARG A 25 -14.38 -19.53 2.88
N SER A 26 -13.28 -18.90 3.30
CA SER A 26 -12.76 -18.96 4.66
C SER A 26 -12.41 -17.55 5.15
N TYR A 27 -13.34 -16.93 5.88
CA TYR A 27 -13.09 -15.63 6.51
C TYR A 27 -12.33 -15.76 7.84
N PRO A 28 -11.53 -14.75 8.22
CA PRO A 28 -11.26 -13.50 7.50
C PRO A 28 -10.13 -13.60 6.46
N VAL A 29 -10.23 -12.83 5.36
CA VAL A 29 -9.23 -12.77 4.27
C VAL A 29 -8.83 -11.33 3.94
N ALA A 30 -7.56 -11.13 3.58
CA ALA A 30 -7.02 -9.88 3.04
C ALA A 30 -5.97 -10.17 1.94
N VAL A 31 -5.59 -9.15 1.19
CA VAL A 31 -4.52 -9.21 0.18
C VAL A 31 -3.39 -8.27 0.56
N MET A 32 -2.14 -8.68 0.31
CA MET A 32 -0.96 -7.83 0.46
C MET A 32 -0.28 -7.68 -0.91
N ILE A 33 -0.02 -6.43 -1.30
CA ILE A 33 0.76 -6.12 -2.50
C ILE A 33 2.24 -6.10 -2.10
N ALA A 34 2.97 -7.18 -2.36
CA ALA A 34 4.40 -7.27 -2.06
C ALA A 34 5.22 -6.68 -3.23
N ARG A 35 5.21 -5.34 -3.33
CA ARG A 35 5.73 -4.59 -4.47
C ARG A 35 7.22 -4.86 -4.76
N GLY A 36 8.04 -5.08 -3.74
CA GLY A 36 9.47 -5.37 -3.90
C GLY A 36 9.71 -6.62 -4.75
N ASP A 37 9.18 -7.75 -4.32
CA ASP A 37 9.29 -9.03 -5.05
C ASP A 37 8.51 -8.99 -6.37
N LEU A 38 7.33 -8.36 -6.38
CA LEU A 38 6.52 -8.22 -7.59
C LEU A 38 7.22 -7.40 -8.67
N ALA A 39 7.98 -6.36 -8.32
CA ALA A 39 8.76 -5.57 -9.28
C ALA A 39 9.90 -6.39 -9.89
N VAL A 40 10.59 -7.19 -9.08
CA VAL A 40 11.65 -8.09 -9.54
C VAL A 40 11.08 -9.11 -10.52
N GLU A 41 9.90 -9.66 -10.23
CA GLU A 41 9.31 -10.69 -11.08
C GLU A 41 8.68 -10.08 -12.34
N ALA A 42 7.87 -9.02 -12.21
CA ALA A 42 7.02 -8.49 -13.27
C ALA A 42 7.58 -7.32 -14.08
N GLY A 43 8.74 -6.80 -13.70
CA GLY A 43 9.35 -5.62 -14.29
C GLY A 43 8.91 -4.34 -13.57
N TRP A 44 9.81 -3.36 -13.55
CA TRP A 44 9.62 -2.10 -12.84
C TRP A 44 8.63 -1.17 -13.57
N GLU A 45 8.57 -1.26 -14.89
CA GLU A 45 7.79 -0.39 -15.76
C GLU A 45 6.29 -0.54 -15.51
N ARG A 46 5.85 -1.76 -15.17
CA ARG A 46 4.43 -2.11 -15.02
C ARG A 46 3.97 -2.19 -13.57
N LEU A 47 4.85 -2.01 -12.59
CA LEU A 47 4.51 -2.14 -11.17
C LEU A 47 3.34 -1.22 -10.77
N ALA A 48 3.30 -0.02 -11.34
CA ALA A 48 2.24 0.94 -11.09
C ALA A 48 0.87 0.49 -11.62
N GLU A 49 0.83 -0.21 -12.76
CA GLU A 49 -0.40 -0.81 -13.30
C GLU A 49 -0.85 -2.00 -12.44
N LEU A 50 0.08 -2.90 -12.12
CA LEU A 50 -0.20 -4.12 -11.36
C LEU A 50 -0.79 -3.83 -9.98
N GLN A 51 -0.24 -2.85 -9.26
CA GLN A 51 -0.79 -2.46 -7.96
C GLN A 51 -2.22 -1.90 -8.06
N GLU A 52 -2.52 -1.13 -9.12
CA GLU A 52 -3.85 -0.51 -9.28
C GLU A 52 -4.90 -1.57 -9.62
N GLU A 53 -4.54 -2.55 -10.45
CA GLU A 53 -5.41 -3.69 -10.76
C GLU A 53 -5.69 -4.56 -9.52
N ILE A 54 -4.67 -4.84 -8.70
CA ILE A 54 -4.88 -5.57 -7.43
C ILE A 54 -5.84 -4.79 -6.54
N LEU A 55 -5.64 -3.47 -6.40
CA LEU A 55 -6.54 -2.62 -5.61
C LEU A 55 -7.97 -2.62 -6.17
N TRP A 56 -8.15 -2.55 -7.50
CA TRP A 56 -9.50 -2.57 -8.10
C TRP A 56 -10.21 -3.89 -7.85
N LEU A 57 -9.53 -5.02 -8.05
CA LEU A 57 -10.10 -6.35 -7.82
C LEU A 57 -10.49 -6.55 -6.36
N CYS A 58 -9.64 -6.12 -5.43
CA CYS A 58 -9.91 -6.27 -4.00
C CYS A 58 -11.02 -5.31 -3.52
N GLU A 59 -11.07 -4.08 -4.02
CA GLU A 59 -12.17 -3.15 -3.73
C GLU A 59 -13.51 -3.71 -4.23
N ALA A 60 -13.55 -4.24 -5.47
CA ALA A 60 -14.75 -4.87 -6.02
C ALA A 60 -15.19 -6.10 -5.22
N ALA A 61 -14.22 -6.90 -4.72
CA ALA A 61 -14.47 -8.06 -3.88
C ALA A 61 -14.72 -7.73 -2.39
N GLN A 62 -14.63 -6.45 -2.00
CA GLN A 62 -14.69 -5.99 -0.60
C GLN A 62 -13.66 -6.69 0.31
N ILE A 63 -12.47 -6.98 -0.24
CA ILE A 63 -11.35 -7.59 0.49
C ILE A 63 -10.32 -6.51 0.86
N PRO A 64 -9.93 -6.38 2.13
CA PRO A 64 -8.94 -5.40 2.55
C PRO A 64 -7.58 -5.61 1.88
N VAL A 65 -6.92 -4.51 1.53
CA VAL A 65 -5.58 -4.51 0.92
C VAL A 65 -4.55 -3.90 1.85
N ILE A 66 -3.39 -4.56 1.92
CA ILE A 66 -2.17 -4.06 2.58
C ILE A 66 -1.20 -3.58 1.50
N TRP A 67 -0.91 -2.29 1.52
CA TRP A 67 0.13 -1.66 0.71
C TRP A 67 1.49 -1.91 1.36
N ALA A 68 2.29 -2.80 0.78
CA ALA A 68 3.51 -3.27 1.41
C ALA A 68 4.77 -3.02 0.59
N THR A 69 5.89 -3.11 1.30
CA THR A 69 7.28 -2.94 0.85
C THR A 69 7.64 -1.52 0.41
N GLN A 70 8.85 -1.09 0.76
CA GLN A 70 9.48 0.16 0.35
C GLN A 70 8.75 1.49 0.71
N VAL A 71 7.66 1.45 1.48
CA VAL A 71 7.03 2.67 2.01
C VAL A 71 7.94 3.26 3.08
N LEU A 72 8.38 4.52 2.87
CA LEU A 72 9.31 5.23 3.77
C LEU A 72 10.58 4.42 4.14
N GLU A 73 11.07 3.57 3.23
CA GLU A 73 12.21 2.67 3.44
C GLU A 73 13.50 3.39 3.87
N ARG A 74 13.86 4.46 3.15
CA ARG A 74 15.04 5.27 3.47
C ARG A 74 14.80 6.02 4.76
N THR A 75 13.59 6.49 5.02
CA THR A 75 13.27 7.11 6.31
C THR A 75 13.48 6.12 7.46
N ALA A 76 13.04 4.87 7.33
CA ALA A 76 13.24 3.84 8.34
C ALA A 76 14.73 3.48 8.53
N LYS A 77 15.51 3.46 7.44
CA LYS A 77 16.93 3.11 7.44
C LYS A 77 17.88 4.23 7.85
N THR A 78 17.67 5.45 7.36
CA THR A 78 18.61 6.58 7.49
C THR A 78 18.00 7.79 8.20
N GLY A 79 16.71 7.74 8.56
CA GLY A 79 16.02 8.84 9.23
C GLY A 79 15.66 10.03 8.33
N GLN A 80 16.01 10.00 7.05
CA GLN A 80 15.76 11.10 6.11
C GLN A 80 14.86 10.64 4.96
N PRO A 81 13.70 11.28 4.74
CA PRO A 81 12.82 10.93 3.64
C PRO A 81 13.32 11.49 2.31
N SER A 82 12.96 10.81 1.22
CA SER A 82 13.02 11.33 -0.14
C SER A 82 11.65 11.87 -0.59
N ARG A 83 11.63 12.73 -1.62
CA ARG A 83 10.37 13.23 -2.21
C ARG A 83 9.49 12.09 -2.72
N ALA A 84 10.09 11.07 -3.34
CA ALA A 84 9.38 9.91 -3.85
C ALA A 84 8.68 9.12 -2.73
N GLU A 85 9.35 8.91 -1.60
CA GLU A 85 8.75 8.20 -0.45
C GLU A 85 7.57 8.95 0.17
N ILE A 86 7.61 10.29 0.21
CA ILE A 86 6.48 11.08 0.71
C ILE A 86 5.27 10.93 -0.23
N SER A 87 5.49 11.00 -1.54
CA SER A 87 4.44 10.79 -2.54
C SER A 87 3.86 9.38 -2.47
N ASP A 88 4.70 8.35 -2.35
CA ASP A 88 4.29 6.96 -2.22
C ASP A 88 3.47 6.72 -0.94
N ALA A 89 3.94 7.26 0.20
CA ALA A 89 3.21 7.19 1.46
C ALA A 89 1.83 7.88 1.38
N ALA A 90 1.71 9.00 0.66
CA ALA A 90 0.43 9.65 0.44
C ALA A 90 -0.50 8.81 -0.45
N LEU A 91 0.02 8.18 -1.51
CA LEU A 91 -0.74 7.28 -2.38
C LEU A 91 -1.21 6.01 -1.67
N SER A 92 -0.45 5.52 -0.70
CA SER A 92 -0.77 4.31 0.06
C SER A 92 -2.10 4.38 0.82
N GLN A 93 -2.67 5.57 1.03
CA GLN A 93 -4.03 5.75 1.58
C GLN A 93 -5.13 5.12 0.72
N ARG A 94 -4.83 4.77 -0.53
CA ARG A 94 -5.75 4.00 -1.39
C ARG A 94 -6.03 2.59 -0.86
N ALA A 95 -5.12 2.04 -0.06
CA ALA A 95 -5.26 0.75 0.60
C ALA A 95 -5.84 0.88 2.01
N ASP A 96 -6.28 -0.24 2.59
CA ASP A 96 -6.86 -0.28 3.93
C ASP A 96 -5.78 -0.29 5.03
N CYS A 97 -4.57 -0.78 4.71
CA CYS A 97 -3.43 -0.81 5.61
C CYS A 97 -2.13 -0.55 4.86
N VAL A 98 -1.14 -0.03 5.58
CA VAL A 98 0.20 0.28 5.06
C VAL A 98 1.24 -0.42 5.93
N MET A 99 2.11 -1.20 5.31
CA MET A 99 3.19 -1.92 5.99
C MET A 99 4.52 -1.17 5.81
N LEU A 100 5.20 -0.91 6.92
CA LEU A 100 6.57 -0.39 6.95
C LEU A 100 7.56 -1.53 7.20
N ASN A 101 8.74 -1.44 6.58
CA ASN A 101 9.86 -2.34 6.87
C ASN A 101 10.63 -1.92 8.13
N LYS A 102 11.47 -2.82 8.65
CA LYS A 102 12.33 -2.57 9.82
C LYS A 102 13.43 -1.54 9.52
N GLY A 103 13.87 -0.83 10.56
CA GLY A 103 15.04 0.04 10.50
C GLY A 103 15.30 0.77 11.82
N PRO A 104 16.52 1.31 12.03
CA PRO A 104 16.89 2.01 13.27
C PRO A 104 16.03 3.24 13.56
N HIS A 105 15.42 3.85 12.53
CA HIS A 105 14.56 5.01 12.65
C HIS A 105 13.07 4.68 12.46
N ILE A 106 12.64 3.43 12.74
CA ILE A 106 11.26 2.97 12.49
C ILE A 106 10.20 3.82 13.21
N ILE A 107 10.47 4.26 14.45
CA ILE A 107 9.56 5.13 15.20
C ILE A 107 9.35 6.46 14.46
N ARG A 108 10.39 7.00 13.83
CA ARG A 108 10.29 8.23 13.01
C ARG A 108 9.48 7.98 11.75
N ALA A 109 9.70 6.85 11.07
CA ALA A 109 8.92 6.47 9.89
C ALA A 109 7.43 6.29 10.21
N ILE A 110 7.09 5.62 11.33
CA ILE A 110 5.70 5.46 11.80
C ILE A 110 5.06 6.82 12.07
N LYS A 111 5.73 7.71 12.82
CA LYS A 111 5.22 9.06 13.11
C LYS A 111 4.98 9.87 11.84
N MET A 112 5.91 9.78 10.88
CA MET A 112 5.80 10.45 9.59
C MET A 112 4.64 9.91 8.76
N LEU A 113 4.51 8.59 8.63
CA LEU A 113 3.40 7.95 7.92
C LEU A 113 2.05 8.36 8.52
N ASN A 114 1.91 8.28 9.84
CA ASN A 114 0.68 8.68 10.54
C ASN A 114 0.34 10.16 10.28
N ASN A 115 1.32 11.05 10.26
CA ASN A 115 1.10 12.47 9.95
C ASN A 115 0.62 12.66 8.49
N ILE A 116 1.28 12.01 7.53
CA ILE A 116 0.91 12.07 6.10
C ILE A 116 -0.52 11.57 5.91
N LEU A 117 -0.84 10.37 6.41
CA LEU A 117 -2.15 9.75 6.24
C LEU A 117 -3.27 10.54 6.95
N ARG A 118 -3.05 11.02 8.18
CA ARG A 118 -4.05 11.86 8.87
C ARG A 118 -4.40 13.14 8.10
N ARG A 119 -3.41 13.77 7.46
CA ARG A 119 -3.65 14.95 6.63
C ARG A 119 -4.38 14.59 5.35
N MET A 120 -3.94 13.51 4.68
CA MET A 120 -4.52 13.05 3.42
C MET A 120 -5.93 12.48 3.56
N GLN A 121 -6.32 11.94 4.72
CA GLN A 121 -7.69 11.48 5.03
C GLN A 121 -8.76 12.55 4.80
N GLY A 122 -8.40 13.82 4.98
CA GLY A 122 -9.30 14.93 4.68
C GLY A 122 -9.50 15.19 3.19
N HIS A 123 -8.55 14.80 2.34
CA HIS A 123 -8.51 15.14 0.91
C HIS A 123 -8.95 13.99 0.02
N GLN A 124 -8.85 12.75 0.49
CA GLN A 124 -9.08 11.56 -0.31
C GLN A 124 -9.70 10.45 0.54
N PHE A 125 -10.63 9.69 -0.02
CA PHE A 125 -11.11 8.45 0.57
C PHE A 125 -10.89 7.32 -0.44
N LYS A 126 -9.99 6.39 -0.12
CA LYS A 126 -9.48 5.39 -1.06
C LYS A 126 -9.10 6.02 -2.41
N LYS A 127 -9.78 5.68 -3.50
CA LYS A 127 -9.52 6.23 -4.84
C LYS A 127 -10.36 7.48 -5.16
N THR A 128 -11.26 7.89 -4.28
CA THR A 128 -12.20 8.99 -4.51
C THR A 128 -11.70 10.30 -3.88
N PRO A 129 -11.48 11.37 -4.66
CA PRO A 129 -11.10 12.68 -4.10
C PRO A 129 -12.27 13.31 -3.33
N ARG A 130 -11.96 13.96 -2.21
CA ARG A 130 -12.94 14.70 -1.37
C ARG A 130 -12.82 16.23 -1.46
N MET A 131 -11.91 16.73 -2.31
CA MET A 131 -11.77 18.15 -2.68
C MET A 131 -11.69 19.15 -1.50
N ARG A 132 -11.06 18.73 -0.38
CA ARG A 132 -10.86 19.60 0.80
C ARG A 132 -9.79 20.67 0.56
N ARG A 133 -10.02 21.88 1.08
CA ARG A 133 -9.08 23.03 1.04
C ARG A 133 -7.71 22.70 1.68
N LEU A 134 -6.62 23.01 0.97
CA LEU A 134 -5.23 22.82 1.42
C LEU A 134 -4.75 23.92 2.38
N ARG A 135 -3.78 23.58 3.25
CA ARG A 135 -3.05 24.52 4.13
C ARG A 135 -1.55 24.19 4.10
N PHE A 136 -0.69 25.21 4.13
CA PHE A 136 0.76 25.02 4.20
C PHE A 136 1.19 24.39 5.54
N ALA A 137 2.32 23.67 5.54
CA ALA A 137 2.88 23.12 6.78
C ALA A 137 3.41 24.25 7.67
N ALA A 138 3.15 24.16 8.97
CA ALA A 138 3.83 25.00 9.96
C ALA A 138 5.31 24.57 10.04
N LYS A 139 6.22 25.55 10.02
CA LYS A 139 7.66 25.30 10.19
C LYS A 139 7.95 24.81 11.61
#